data_AF-A0A7W8FCE0-F1
#
_entry.id   AF-A0A7W8FCE0-F1
#
_cell.length_a   1.000
_cell.length_b   1.000
_cell.length_c   1.000
_cell.angle_alpha   90.00
_cell.angle_beta   90.00
_cell.angle_gamma   90.00
#
_symmetry.space_group_name_H-M   'P 1'
#
loop_
_entity.id
_entity.type
_entity.pdbx_description
1 polymer ?
#
loop_
_entity_poly.entity_id
_entity_poly.type
_entity_poly.pdbx_seq_one_letter_code
_entity_poly.pdbx_strand_id
1 'polypeptide(L)'
;MPFVRPYVRSDGTPVRGHSRWAPGARRQLTIFALVAVAAVGLGNSNTQAGETSAPRPKPGEGPAATHPIRLDRSADRAAPRMTVPRPTVSYPIEFATPQRKPTPPTPTVSYPIDLSTPDGER
;
A
#
# COMPACT_ATOMS: atom_id res chain seq x y z
N MET A 1 -0.77 0.11 -6.49
CA MET A 1 0.26 -0.05 -5.42
C MET A 1 1.38 -0.91 -5.96
N PRO A 2 2.67 -0.60 -5.69
CA PRO A 2 3.78 -1.40 -6.19
C PRO A 2 3.76 -2.80 -5.53
N PHE A 3 3.60 -3.83 -6.37
CA PHE A 3 3.71 -5.23 -5.97
C PHE A 3 5.12 -5.73 -6.30
N VAL A 4 5.84 -6.18 -5.28
CA VAL A 4 7.15 -6.81 -5.44
C VAL A 4 6.91 -8.25 -5.85
N ARG A 5 7.42 -8.65 -7.01
CA ARG A 5 7.33 -10.03 -7.50
C ARG A 5 8.18 -10.96 -6.61
N PRO A 6 7.80 -12.25 -6.49
CA PRO A 6 8.68 -13.22 -5.86
C PRO A 6 9.99 -13.31 -6.63
N TYR A 7 11.09 -13.47 -5.90
CA TYR A 7 12.43 -13.61 -6.47
C TYR A 7 13.32 -14.41 -5.54
N VAL A 8 14.43 -14.93 -6.08
CA VAL A 8 15.48 -15.57 -5.29
C VAL A 8 16.62 -14.57 -5.14
N ARG A 9 17.04 -14.33 -3.90
CA ARG A 9 18.20 -13.48 -3.61
C ARG A 9 19.48 -14.17 -4.04
N SER A 10 20.59 -13.42 -4.16
CA SER A 10 21.90 -13.97 -4.52
C SER A 10 22.43 -15.01 -3.52
N ASP A 11 21.92 -15.01 -2.29
CA ASP A 11 22.20 -15.97 -1.22
C ASP A 11 21.34 -17.25 -1.31
N GLY A 12 20.51 -17.39 -2.36
CA GLY A 12 19.60 -18.53 -2.53
C GLY A 12 18.30 -18.43 -1.73
N THR A 13 18.11 -17.39 -0.91
CA THR A 13 16.90 -17.26 -0.09
C THR A 13 15.69 -16.89 -0.96
N PRO A 14 14.59 -17.67 -0.93
CA PRO A 14 13.39 -17.36 -1.68
C PRO A 14 12.60 -16.26 -0.98
N VAL A 15 12.37 -15.14 -1.67
CA VAL A 15 11.56 -14.03 -1.19
C VAL A 15 10.17 -14.11 -1.80
N ARG A 16 9.14 -14.17 -0.94
CA ARG A 16 7.74 -14.12 -1.38
C ARG A 16 7.37 -12.74 -1.91
N GLY A 17 6.51 -12.73 -2.91
CA GLY A 17 5.94 -11.49 -3.43
C GLY A 17 5.15 -10.76 -2.33
N HIS A 18 5.31 -9.44 -2.25
CA HIS A 18 4.62 -8.63 -1.24
C HIS A 18 4.22 -7.27 -1.79
N SER A 19 3.11 -6.74 -1.29
CA SER A 19 2.65 -5.39 -1.62
C SER A 19 3.29 -4.36 -0.71
N ARG A 20 3.80 -3.27 -1.30
CA ARG A 20 4.34 -2.11 -0.56
C ARG A 20 3.32 -0.98 -0.58
N TRP A 21 2.94 -0.58 0.62
CA TRP A 21 1.99 0.49 0.88
C TRP A 21 2.77 1.77 1.18
N ALA A 22 2.23 2.94 0.83
CA ALA A 22 2.83 4.20 1.23
C ALA A 22 2.97 4.28 2.76
N PRO A 23 3.98 5.00 3.30
CA PRO A 23 4.13 5.18 4.74
C PRO A 23 2.80 5.66 5.36
N GLY A 24 2.32 4.97 6.39
CA GLY A 24 1.07 5.31 7.07
C GLY A 24 -0.22 4.75 6.44
N ALA A 25 -0.21 4.27 5.19
CA ALA A 25 -1.44 3.81 4.53
C ALA A 25 -2.09 2.59 5.22
N ARG A 26 -1.29 1.69 5.82
CA ARG A 26 -1.84 0.59 6.65
C ARG A 26 -2.58 1.12 7.87
N ARG A 27 -1.96 2.05 8.61
CA ARG A 27 -2.55 2.68 9.80
C ARG A 27 -3.84 3.43 9.45
N GLN A 28 -3.83 4.20 8.37
CA GLN A 28 -5.01 4.93 7.90
C GLN A 28 -6.15 3.99 7.51
N LEU A 29 -5.87 2.90 6.79
CA LEU A 29 -6.89 1.90 6.50
C LEU A 29 -7.44 1.22 7.75
N THR A 30 -6.58 0.89 8.73
CA THR A 30 -7.06 0.30 9.99
C THR A 30 -7.99 1.26 10.72
N ILE A 31 -7.63 2.54 10.81
CA ILE A 31 -8.49 3.56 11.40
C ILE A 31 -9.80 3.67 10.63
N PHE A 32 -9.75 3.75 9.30
CA PHE A 32 -10.94 3.82 8.46
C PHE A 32 -11.85 2.60 8.66
N ALA A 33 -11.29 1.39 8.68
CA ALA A 33 -12.03 0.16 8.93
C ALA A 33 -12.68 0.16 10.32
N LEU A 34 -11.97 0.59 11.36
CA LEU A 34 -12.53 0.69 12.71
C LEU A 34 -13.68 1.69 12.79
N VAL A 35 -13.53 2.87 12.15
CA VAL A 35 -14.59 3.88 12.09
C VAL A 35 -15.80 3.35 11.32
N ALA A 36 -15.59 2.67 10.19
CA ALA A 36 -16.67 2.06 9.43
C ALA A 36 -17.40 0.99 10.24
N VAL A 37 -16.68 0.11 10.94
CA VAL A 37 -17.27 -0.90 11.83
C VAL A 37 -18.04 -0.23 12.97
N ALA A 38 -17.50 0.81 13.59
CA ALA A 38 -18.18 1.54 14.66
C ALA A 38 -19.46 2.24 14.16
N ALA A 39 -19.41 2.87 12.98
CA ALA A 39 -20.57 3.55 12.38
C ALA A 39 -21.67 2.56 12.00
N VAL A 40 -21.31 1.40 11.45
CA VAL A 40 -22.27 0.31 11.17
C VAL A 40 -22.81 -0.28 12.48
N GLY A 41 -21.95 -0.51 13.48
CA GLY A 41 -22.35 -1.08 14.77
C GLY A 41 -23.26 -0.16 15.61
N LEU A 42 -23.02 1.15 15.62
CA LEU A 42 -23.89 2.12 16.30
C LEU A 42 -25.17 2.42 15.51
N GLY A 43 -25.11 2.39 14.17
CA GLY A 43 -26.28 2.62 13.31
C GLY A 43 -27.17 1.40 13.13
N ASN A 44 -26.69 0.20 13.47
CA ASN A 44 -27.37 -1.06 13.23
C ASN A 44 -27.43 -1.88 14.51
N SER A 45 -28.41 -1.59 15.37
CA SER A 45 -28.75 -2.39 16.56
C SER A 45 -29.28 -3.80 16.22
N ASN A 46 -28.98 -4.34 15.04
CA ASN A 46 -29.53 -5.62 14.60
C ASN A 46 -28.66 -6.42 13.59
N THR A 47 -27.33 -6.40 13.69
CA THR A 47 -26.52 -7.44 13.02
C THR A 47 -25.48 -8.03 13.96
N GLN A 48 -25.89 -9.14 14.54
CA GLN A 48 -25.09 -10.18 15.16
C GLN A 48 -23.94 -10.61 14.24
N ALA A 49 -22.72 -10.46 14.75
CA ALA A 49 -21.55 -11.16 14.24
C ALA A 49 -21.76 -12.66 14.42
N GLY A 50 -21.63 -13.44 13.36
CA GLY A 50 -21.75 -14.89 13.45
C GLY A 50 -22.08 -15.53 12.11
N GLU A 51 -21.09 -16.15 11.51
CA GLU A 51 -21.16 -17.05 10.37
C GLU A 51 -22.25 -18.12 10.57
N THR A 52 -23.40 -17.98 9.92
CA THR A 52 -24.24 -19.10 9.48
C THR A 52 -24.96 -18.68 8.20
N SER A 53 -24.97 -19.58 7.22
CA SER A 53 -25.72 -19.47 5.98
C SER A 53 -27.18 -19.04 6.27
N ALA A 54 -27.58 -17.86 5.80
CA ALA A 54 -28.96 -17.38 5.87
C ALA A 54 -29.46 -17.05 4.45
N PRO A 55 -30.71 -17.42 4.10
CA PRO A 55 -31.14 -17.52 2.72
C PRO A 55 -31.37 -16.13 2.11
N ARG A 56 -30.88 -15.99 0.87
CA ARG A 56 -31.13 -14.87 -0.04
C ARG A 56 -32.61 -14.46 0.01
N PRO A 57 -32.95 -13.19 0.35
CA PRO A 57 -34.31 -12.72 0.16
C PRO A 57 -34.61 -12.66 -1.34
N LYS A 58 -35.66 -13.38 -1.76
CA LYS A 58 -36.22 -13.26 -3.11
C LYS A 58 -36.70 -11.82 -3.31
N PRO A 59 -36.38 -11.15 -4.44
CA PRO A 59 -37.01 -9.89 -4.78
C PRO A 59 -38.44 -10.21 -5.26
N GLY A 60 -39.39 -10.16 -4.34
CA GLY A 60 -40.80 -10.40 -4.60
C GLY A 60 -41.64 -9.29 -3.97
N GLU A 61 -42.27 -8.51 -4.86
CA GLU A 61 -43.53 -7.80 -4.63
C GLU A 61 -43.58 -6.78 -3.49
N GLY A 62 -43.13 -5.56 -3.79
CA GLY A 62 -43.72 -4.34 -3.25
C GLY A 62 -44.11 -3.42 -4.41
N PRO A 63 -45.25 -2.69 -4.34
CA PRO A 63 -45.65 -1.81 -5.43
C PRO A 63 -44.59 -0.74 -5.66
N ALA A 64 -44.12 -0.63 -6.90
CA ALA A 64 -43.14 0.35 -7.32
C ALA A 64 -43.69 1.77 -7.11
N ALA A 65 -43.23 2.45 -6.06
CA ALA A 65 -43.52 3.86 -5.85
C ALA A 65 -42.92 4.66 -7.02
N THR A 66 -43.79 5.08 -7.93
CA THR A 66 -43.43 5.94 -9.05
C THR A 66 -43.27 7.36 -8.53
N HIS A 67 -42.03 7.78 -8.29
CA HIS A 67 -41.73 9.17 -7.98
C HIS A 67 -41.65 9.97 -9.29
N PRO A 68 -42.46 11.02 -9.48
CA PRO A 68 -42.30 11.90 -10.63
C PRO A 68 -41.04 12.75 -10.42
N ILE A 69 -39.93 12.34 -11.04
CA ILE A 69 -38.71 13.13 -11.12
C ILE A 69 -39.01 14.36 -11.98
N ARG A 70 -39.08 15.55 -11.37
CA ARG A 70 -39.04 16.82 -12.10
C ARG A 70 -37.61 17.34 -12.12
N LEU A 71 -36.98 17.23 -13.28
CA LEU A 71 -35.71 17.91 -13.57
C LEU A 71 -36.06 19.27 -14.15
N ASP A 72 -36.14 20.29 -13.31
CA ASP A 72 -36.12 21.67 -13.81
C ASP A 72 -34.76 21.91 -14.45
N ARG A 73 -34.73 21.72 -15.77
CA ARG A 73 -33.58 21.99 -16.61
C ARG A 73 -33.45 23.49 -16.77
N SER A 74 -32.93 24.15 -15.74
CA SER A 74 -32.42 25.52 -15.82
C SER A 74 -31.13 25.48 -16.64
N ALA A 75 -31.29 25.38 -17.95
CA ALA A 75 -30.25 25.53 -18.93
C ALA A 75 -29.96 27.02 -19.13
N ASP A 76 -29.38 27.67 -18.11
CA ASP A 76 -28.80 29.00 -18.25
C ASP A 76 -27.33 28.95 -17.81
N ARG A 77 -26.50 28.52 -18.77
CA ARG A 77 -25.25 29.18 -19.14
C ARG A 77 -24.37 29.67 -17.98
N ALA A 78 -23.80 28.75 -17.20
CA ALA A 78 -22.55 29.02 -16.52
C ALA A 78 -21.39 28.54 -17.41
N ALA A 79 -20.77 29.47 -18.13
CA ALA A 79 -19.55 29.20 -18.91
C ALA A 79 -18.50 28.49 -18.03
N PRO A 80 -17.66 27.60 -18.59
CA PRO A 80 -16.56 27.02 -17.83
C PRO A 80 -15.67 28.17 -17.36
N ARG A 81 -15.62 28.39 -16.03
CA ARG A 81 -14.66 29.32 -15.45
C ARG A 81 -13.27 28.76 -15.76
N MET A 82 -12.61 29.34 -16.76
CA MET A 82 -11.20 29.08 -17.03
C MET A 82 -10.43 29.52 -15.78
N THR A 83 -10.06 28.55 -14.96
CA THR A 83 -9.19 28.79 -13.80
C THR A 83 -7.80 29.10 -14.33
N VAL A 84 -7.37 30.36 -14.21
CA VAL A 84 -5.98 30.74 -14.49
C VAL A 84 -5.09 30.04 -13.45
N PRO A 85 -4.14 29.18 -13.86
CA PRO A 85 -3.26 28.52 -12.90
C PRO A 85 -2.39 29.58 -12.21
N ARG A 86 -2.44 29.63 -10.88
CA ARG A 86 -1.60 30.52 -10.09
C ARG A 86 -0.15 30.03 -10.14
N PRO A 87 0.84 30.92 -10.19
CA PRO A 87 2.25 30.52 -10.21
C PRO A 87 2.57 29.71 -8.95
N THR A 88 3.07 28.50 -9.14
CA THR A 88 3.54 27.63 -8.05
C THR A 88 4.80 28.25 -7.45
N VAL A 89 4.76 28.56 -6.17
CA VAL A 89 5.94 29.04 -5.43
C VAL A 89 6.97 27.91 -5.39
N SER A 90 8.14 28.15 -5.97
CA SER A 90 9.26 27.21 -5.94
C SER A 90 10.08 27.47 -4.68
N TYR A 91 10.10 26.51 -3.76
CA TYR A 91 10.99 26.53 -2.60
C TYR A 91 12.27 25.75 -2.91
N PRO A 92 13.42 26.17 -2.37
CA PRO A 92 14.65 25.40 -2.49
C PRO A 92 14.50 24.07 -1.74
N ILE A 93 14.75 22.96 -2.44
CA ILE A 93 14.84 21.63 -1.83
C ILE A 93 16.30 21.41 -1.48
N GLU A 94 16.62 21.35 -0.18
CA GLU A 94 17.95 20.97 0.28
C GLU A 94 18.10 19.46 0.23
N PHE A 95 18.99 18.97 -0.64
CA PHE A 95 19.35 17.57 -0.68
C PHE A 95 20.38 17.28 0.40
N ALA A 96 20.01 16.48 1.39
CA ALA A 96 20.93 16.04 2.42
C ALA A 96 22.08 15.23 1.78
N THR A 97 23.32 15.66 2.03
CA THR A 97 24.51 14.91 1.61
C THR A 97 24.52 13.56 2.32
N PRO A 98 24.55 12.42 1.58
CA PRO A 98 24.58 11.11 2.22
C PRO A 98 25.89 10.95 2.99
N GLN A 99 25.77 10.64 4.28
CA GLN A 99 26.92 10.35 5.15
C GLN A 99 27.66 9.12 4.62
N ARG A 100 28.98 9.24 4.41
CA ARG A 100 29.82 8.10 4.00
C ARG A 100 29.86 7.11 5.16
N LYS A 101 29.25 5.93 4.95
CA LYS A 101 29.34 4.83 5.89
C LYS A 101 30.80 4.31 5.91
N PRO A 102 31.39 4.07 7.09
CA PRO A 102 32.72 3.44 7.17
C PRO A 102 32.72 2.08 6.48
N THR A 103 33.75 1.82 5.68
CA THR A 103 33.99 0.52 5.06
C THR A 103 34.26 -0.52 6.15
N PRO A 104 33.58 -1.68 6.16
CA PRO A 104 33.88 -2.74 7.11
C PRO A 104 35.30 -3.29 6.87
N PRO A 105 36.02 -3.69 7.93
CA PRO A 105 37.35 -4.27 7.79
C PRO A 105 37.28 -5.59 7.03
N THR A 106 38.18 -5.77 6.06
CA THR A 106 38.34 -7.03 5.34
C THR A 106 38.99 -8.04 6.28
N PRO A 107 38.39 -9.22 6.52
CA PRO A 107 39.04 -10.26 7.32
C PRO A 107 40.24 -10.82 6.55
N THR A 108 41.45 -10.53 7.01
CA THR A 108 42.67 -11.17 6.54
C THR A 108 42.88 -12.45 7.35
N VAL A 109 42.59 -13.60 6.74
CA VAL A 109 42.98 -14.90 7.29
C VAL A 109 44.37 -15.21 6.78
N SER A 110 45.35 -15.24 7.68
CA SER A 110 46.72 -15.69 7.39
C SER A 110 46.84 -17.15 7.82
N TYR A 111 47.09 -18.05 6.89
CA TYR A 111 47.47 -19.42 7.20
C TYR A 111 48.99 -19.51 7.31
N PRO A 112 49.53 -20.36 8.19
CA PRO A 112 50.96 -20.68 8.15
C PRO A 112 51.25 -21.41 6.84
N ILE A 113 52.18 -20.87 6.05
CA ILE A 113 52.80 -21.61 4.95
C ILE A 113 53.86 -22.49 5.60
N ASP A 114 53.64 -23.81 5.61
CA ASP A 114 54.63 -24.75 6.10
C ASP A 114 55.62 -25.09 4.98
N LEU A 115 56.75 -24.37 4.96
CA LEU A 115 57.84 -24.54 3.98
C LEU A 115 58.66 -25.83 4.25
N SER A 116 58.24 -26.66 5.19
CA SER A 116 58.94 -27.89 5.61
C SER A 116 58.64 -29.11 4.72
N THR A 117 57.82 -28.97 3.68
CA THR A 117 57.63 -30.01 2.67
C THR A 117 58.62 -29.78 1.53
N PRO A 118 59.79 -30.44 1.51
CA PRO A 118 60.57 -30.51 0.28
C PRO A 118 59.71 -31.21 -0.77
N ASP A 119 59.79 -30.68 -1.98
CA ASP A 119 59.07 -31.07 -3.17
C ASP A 119 58.65 -32.55 -3.20
N GLY A 120 57.37 -32.78 -3.48
CA GLY A 120 56.89 -34.11 -3.85
C GLY A 120 57.67 -34.60 -5.06
N GLU A 121 58.61 -35.50 -4.82
CA GLU A 121 59.14 -36.40 -5.84
C GLU A 121 57.99 -37.22 -6.44
N ARG A 122 58.13 -37.41 -7.75
CA ARG A 122 57.21 -38.03 -8.70
C ARG A 122 56.74 -39.44 -8.33
#